data_AF-A0A699Q9H1-F1
#
_entry.id   AF-A0A699Q9H1-F1
#
_cell.length_a   1.000
_cell.length_b   1.000
_cell.length_c   1.000
_cell.angle_alpha   90.00
_cell.angle_beta   90.00
_cell.angle_gamma   90.00
#
_symmetry.space_group_name_H-M   'P 1'
#
loop_
_entity.id
_entity.type
_entity.pdbx_description
1 polymer ?
#
loop_
_entity_poly.entity_id
_entity_poly.type
_entity_poly.pdbx_seq_one_letter_code
_entity_poly.pdbx_strand_id
1 'polypeptide(L)'
;MQAKFEQLQQQQNQQSPKSEELAKKAEELKKLMNDLLDPETKKLYDKLQKLLKQQKQPDAEMQKLLAQLENKENTLQKELDRALEMFKQMQFEQKAEQTADRLEQLAKEEEKLADKTAQNDKNNPDNQKTNEQQKAENQKLAQEQANKRQDFEDLKKDLADLKQQDKELGDQNGMDEQKPDQQQTDQDMEQGEQQLSKNQNQKASQSQKSAAQRMKKMAQKMKDQMSDDAE
;
A
#
# COMPACT_ATOMS: atom_id res chain seq x y z
N MET A 1 -7.21 -19.22 -3.45
CA MET A 1 -5.88 -18.62 -3.65
C MET A 1 -5.65 -18.30 -5.12
N GLN A 2 -5.68 -19.31 -6.00
CA GLN A 2 -5.47 -19.17 -7.45
C GLN A 2 -6.37 -18.12 -8.12
N ALA A 3 -7.69 -18.17 -7.89
CA ALA A 3 -8.63 -17.18 -8.44
C ALA A 3 -8.41 -15.75 -7.90
N LYS A 4 -8.02 -15.59 -6.63
CA LYS A 4 -7.69 -14.27 -6.05
C LYS A 4 -6.38 -13.72 -6.62
N PHE A 5 -5.41 -14.58 -6.87
CA PHE A 5 -4.13 -14.22 -7.50
C PHE A 5 -4.30 -13.80 -8.96
N GLU A 6 -5.09 -14.53 -9.75
CA GLU A 6 -5.41 -14.16 -11.13
C GLU A 6 -6.16 -12.81 -11.21
N GLN A 7 -7.07 -12.54 -10.27
CA GLN A 7 -7.74 -11.26 -10.17
C GLN A 7 -6.77 -10.11 -9.82
N LEU A 8 -5.81 -10.36 -8.93
CA LEU A 8 -4.78 -9.38 -8.55
C LEU A 8 -3.90 -9.01 -9.75
N GLN A 9 -3.42 -10.00 -10.52
CA GLN A 9 -2.64 -9.77 -11.74
C GLN A 9 -3.41 -8.98 -12.80
N GLN A 10 -4.71 -9.25 -12.96
CA GLN A 10 -5.54 -8.49 -13.91
C GLN A 10 -5.70 -7.03 -13.51
N GLN A 11 -5.84 -6.72 -12.21
CA GLN A 11 -5.91 -5.33 -11.72
C GLN A 11 -4.58 -4.60 -11.92
N GLN A 12 -3.46 -5.30 -11.72
CA GLN A 12 -2.11 -4.74 -11.83
C GLN A 12 -1.75 -4.35 -13.27
N ASN A 13 -2.05 -5.22 -14.24
CA ASN A 13 -1.86 -4.95 -15.67
C ASN A 13 -2.66 -3.74 -16.18
N GLN A 14 -3.69 -3.30 -15.44
CA GLN A 14 -4.52 -2.14 -15.80
C GLN A 14 -4.07 -0.83 -15.16
N GLN A 15 -3.28 -0.86 -14.07
CA GLN A 15 -2.99 0.33 -13.27
C GLN A 15 -1.58 0.89 -13.43
N SER A 16 -0.56 0.10 -13.79
CA SER A 16 0.75 0.64 -14.21
C SER A 16 1.68 -0.43 -14.77
N PRO A 17 2.34 -0.23 -15.93
CA PRO A 17 3.40 -1.11 -16.44
C PRO A 17 4.76 -0.94 -15.71
N LYS A 18 4.79 -0.28 -14.54
CA LYS A 18 6.02 0.26 -13.93
C LYS A 18 6.63 -0.54 -12.77
N SER A 19 5.97 -1.57 -12.25
CA SER A 19 6.56 -2.39 -11.19
C SER A 19 7.00 -3.75 -11.75
N GLU A 20 8.10 -3.74 -12.52
CA GLU A 20 8.74 -4.98 -13.00
C GLU A 20 9.12 -5.91 -11.84
N GLU A 21 9.40 -5.35 -10.66
CA GLU A 21 9.76 -6.10 -9.46
C GLU A 21 8.56 -6.87 -8.88
N LEU A 22 7.41 -6.21 -8.78
CA LEU A 22 6.20 -6.83 -8.26
C LEU A 22 5.67 -7.89 -9.25
N ALA A 23 5.90 -7.70 -10.56
CA ALA A 23 5.66 -8.73 -11.57
C ALA A 23 6.56 -9.97 -11.38
N LYS A 24 7.85 -9.79 -11.06
CA LYS A 24 8.77 -10.91 -10.75
C LYS A 24 8.35 -11.66 -9.48
N LYS A 25 8.02 -10.93 -8.40
CA LYS A 25 7.47 -11.51 -7.16
C LYS A 25 6.19 -12.32 -7.44
N ALA A 26 5.35 -11.85 -8.37
CA ALA A 26 4.16 -12.58 -8.81
C ALA A 26 4.49 -13.89 -9.56
N GLU A 27 5.51 -13.91 -10.42
CA GLU A 27 5.95 -15.14 -11.09
C GLU A 27 6.53 -16.16 -10.11
N GLU A 28 7.31 -15.72 -9.12
CA GLU A 28 7.86 -16.59 -8.07
C GLU A 28 6.75 -17.24 -7.23
N LEU A 29 5.75 -16.45 -6.82
CA LEU A 29 4.59 -16.96 -6.10
C LEU A 29 3.81 -18.00 -6.94
N LYS A 30 3.66 -17.75 -8.24
CA LYS A 30 3.01 -18.69 -9.18
C LYS A 30 3.81 -19.99 -9.32
N LYS A 31 5.14 -19.92 -9.33
CA LYS A 31 6.01 -21.09 -9.36
C LYS A 31 5.85 -21.93 -8.09
N LEU A 32 5.87 -21.28 -6.93
CA LEU A 32 5.64 -21.93 -5.64
C LEU A 32 4.27 -22.63 -5.63
N MET A 33 3.20 -21.97 -6.08
CA MET A 33 1.86 -22.59 -6.21
C MET A 33 1.82 -23.82 -7.12
N ASN A 34 2.59 -23.84 -8.21
CA ASN A 34 2.63 -24.98 -9.13
C ASN A 34 3.45 -26.15 -8.59
N ASP A 35 4.54 -25.86 -7.88
CA ASP A 35 5.40 -26.86 -7.24
C ASP A 35 4.67 -27.56 -6.06
N LEU A 36 3.62 -26.95 -5.50
CA LEU A 36 2.78 -27.53 -4.43
C LEU A 36 1.78 -28.58 -4.92
N LEU A 37 1.46 -28.63 -6.21
CA LEU A 37 0.52 -29.58 -6.83
C LEU A 37 1.23 -30.55 -7.77
N ASP A 38 2.45 -30.92 -7.41
CA ASP A 38 3.36 -31.60 -8.31
C ASP A 38 2.93 -33.05 -8.68
N PRO A 39 3.34 -33.56 -9.85
CA PRO A 39 3.02 -34.92 -10.30
C PRO A 39 3.50 -36.04 -9.36
N GLU A 40 4.55 -35.84 -8.57
CA GLU A 40 5.02 -36.84 -7.60
C GLU A 40 4.07 -37.00 -6.42
N THR A 41 3.49 -35.91 -5.92
CA THR A 41 2.49 -35.98 -4.85
C THR A 41 1.28 -36.79 -5.33
N LYS A 42 0.82 -36.59 -6.56
CA LYS A 42 -0.22 -37.45 -7.19
C LYS A 42 0.20 -38.93 -7.27
N LYS A 43 1.45 -39.21 -7.66
CA LYS A 43 1.97 -40.59 -7.72
C LYS A 43 2.02 -41.29 -6.36
N LEU A 44 2.28 -40.56 -5.27
CA LEU A 44 2.28 -41.11 -3.91
C LEU A 44 0.87 -41.48 -3.45
N TYR A 45 -0.13 -40.64 -3.72
CA TYR A 45 -1.54 -40.95 -3.46
C TYR A 45 -2.02 -42.18 -4.26
N ASP A 46 -1.64 -42.30 -5.54
CA ASP A 46 -1.97 -43.46 -6.37
C ASP A 46 -1.37 -44.76 -5.82
N LYS A 47 -0.13 -44.70 -5.30
CA LYS A 47 0.53 -45.85 -4.65
C LYS A 47 -0.16 -46.24 -3.35
N LEU A 48 -0.54 -45.28 -2.51
CA LEU A 48 -1.28 -45.53 -1.28
C LEU A 48 -2.64 -46.17 -1.57
N GLN A 49 -3.36 -45.66 -2.57
CA GLN A 49 -4.66 -46.20 -2.97
C GLN A 49 -4.56 -47.64 -3.49
N LYS A 50 -3.47 -47.99 -4.19
CA LYS A 50 -3.19 -49.38 -4.61
C LYS A 50 -2.92 -50.31 -3.43
N LEU A 51 -2.17 -49.85 -2.43
CA LEU A 51 -1.86 -50.64 -1.23
C LEU A 51 -3.11 -50.86 -0.35
N LEU A 52 -3.96 -49.83 -0.17
CA LEU A 52 -5.22 -49.94 0.56
C LEU A 52 -6.21 -50.90 -0.11
N LYS A 53 -6.27 -50.91 -1.46
CA LYS A 53 -7.12 -51.85 -2.23
C LYS A 53 -6.67 -53.31 -2.10
N GLN A 54 -5.43 -53.57 -1.70
CA GLN A 54 -4.90 -54.93 -1.55
C GLN A 54 -5.25 -55.57 -0.18
N GLN A 55 -5.96 -54.87 0.72
CA GLN A 55 -6.40 -55.37 2.04
C GLN A 55 -5.31 -56.10 2.86
N LYS A 56 -4.05 -55.68 2.74
CA LYS A 56 -2.97 -56.20 3.57
C LYS A 56 -2.91 -55.43 4.90
N GLN A 57 -2.56 -56.11 5.99
CA GLN A 57 -2.18 -55.43 7.23
C GLN A 57 -1.03 -54.45 6.95
N PRO A 58 -0.92 -53.31 7.67
CA PRO A 58 0.11 -52.32 7.40
C PRO A 58 1.50 -52.95 7.55
N ASP A 59 2.16 -53.19 6.42
CA ASP A 59 3.52 -53.71 6.35
C ASP A 59 4.54 -52.57 6.42
N ALA A 60 5.83 -52.91 6.52
CA ALA A 60 6.90 -51.93 6.64
C ALA A 60 6.97 -50.97 5.42
N GLU A 61 6.46 -51.37 4.26
CA GLU A 61 6.37 -50.50 3.08
C GLU A 61 5.23 -49.48 3.21
N MET A 62 4.07 -49.90 3.71
CA MET A 62 2.95 -48.99 3.98
C MET A 62 3.28 -47.97 5.07
N GLN A 63 4.00 -48.37 6.13
CA GLN A 63 4.48 -47.43 7.17
C GLN A 63 5.49 -46.41 6.62
N LYS A 64 6.43 -46.84 5.78
CA LYS A 64 7.36 -45.93 5.09
C LYS A 64 6.64 -44.96 4.16
N LEU A 65 5.63 -45.44 3.42
CA LEU A 65 4.83 -44.60 2.53
C LEU A 65 4.00 -43.56 3.32
N LEU A 66 3.41 -43.95 4.44
CA LEU A 66 2.70 -43.04 5.34
C LEU A 66 3.63 -41.98 5.93
N ALA A 67 4.83 -42.36 6.38
CA ALA A 67 5.83 -41.41 6.86
C ALA A 67 6.34 -40.46 5.76
N GLN A 68 6.46 -40.94 4.51
CA GLN A 68 6.80 -40.10 3.37
C GLN A 68 5.67 -39.12 3.02
N LEU A 69 4.41 -39.56 3.10
CA LEU A 69 3.24 -38.71 2.89
C LEU A 69 3.13 -37.66 3.98
N GLU A 70 3.25 -38.02 5.25
CA GLU A 70 3.22 -37.08 6.38
C GLU A 70 4.35 -36.04 6.28
N ASN A 71 5.57 -36.45 5.92
CA ASN A 71 6.67 -35.51 5.67
C ASN A 71 6.41 -34.60 4.46
N LYS A 72 5.84 -35.13 3.37
CA LYS A 72 5.45 -34.30 2.21
C LYS A 72 4.31 -33.34 2.55
N GLU A 73 3.31 -33.77 3.33
CA GLU A 73 2.21 -32.93 3.81
C GLU A 73 2.70 -31.82 4.74
N ASN A 74 3.60 -32.14 5.67
CA ASN A 74 4.23 -31.13 6.53
C ASN A 74 5.08 -30.13 5.73
N THR A 75 5.77 -30.59 4.69
CA THR A 75 6.55 -29.71 3.78
C THR A 75 5.60 -28.85 2.95
N LEU A 76 4.54 -29.44 2.39
CA LEU A 76 3.48 -28.76 1.64
C LEU A 76 2.80 -27.68 2.49
N GLN A 77 2.49 -27.97 3.75
CA GLN A 77 1.88 -27.01 4.66
C GLN A 77 2.81 -25.81 4.91
N LYS A 78 4.11 -26.04 5.16
CA LYS A 78 5.09 -24.96 5.35
C LYS A 78 5.25 -24.08 4.10
N GLU A 79 5.29 -24.70 2.92
CA GLU A 79 5.40 -23.95 1.66
C GLU A 79 4.09 -23.22 1.31
N LEU A 80 2.92 -23.75 1.71
CA LEU A 80 1.64 -23.05 1.63
C LEU A 80 1.59 -21.84 2.57
N ASP A 81 2.09 -21.98 3.79
CA ASP A 81 2.18 -20.88 4.76
C ASP A 81 3.11 -19.78 4.22
N ARG A 82 4.26 -20.17 3.65
CA ARG A 82 5.19 -19.25 2.97
C ARG A 82 4.57 -18.56 1.77
N ALA A 83 3.86 -19.29 0.91
CA ALA A 83 3.15 -18.70 -0.24
C ALA A 83 2.06 -17.72 0.21
N LEU A 84 1.36 -18.03 1.30
CA LEU A 84 0.34 -17.16 1.87
C LEU A 84 0.95 -15.88 2.44
N GLU A 85 2.09 -15.97 3.13
CA GLU A 85 2.83 -14.82 3.64
C GLU A 85 3.33 -13.93 2.50
N MET A 86 3.96 -14.50 1.46
CA MET A 86 4.35 -13.78 0.24
C MET A 86 3.15 -13.11 -0.45
N PHE A 87 1.99 -13.78 -0.51
CA PHE A 87 0.79 -13.20 -1.08
C PHE A 87 0.30 -12.01 -0.26
N LYS A 88 0.28 -12.11 1.08
CA LYS A 88 -0.10 -10.99 1.96
C LYS A 88 0.88 -9.81 1.80
N GLN A 89 2.17 -10.09 1.72
CA GLN A 89 3.21 -9.08 1.49
C GLN A 89 2.96 -8.35 0.15
N MET A 90 2.69 -9.09 -0.93
CA MET A 90 2.37 -8.51 -2.24
C MET A 90 1.08 -7.66 -2.22
N GLN A 91 0.05 -8.08 -1.47
CA GLN A 91 -1.16 -7.28 -1.29
C GLN A 91 -0.88 -5.98 -0.53
N PHE A 92 -0.01 -6.03 0.47
CA PHE A 92 0.46 -4.86 1.20
C PHE A 92 1.23 -3.91 0.27
N GLU A 93 2.25 -4.40 -0.43
CA GLU A 93 3.07 -3.64 -1.38
C GLU A 93 2.19 -2.92 -2.42
N GLN A 94 1.24 -3.62 -3.04
CA GLN A 94 0.34 -3.03 -4.02
C GLN A 94 -0.50 -1.88 -3.44
N LYS A 95 -1.08 -2.07 -2.25
CA LYS A 95 -1.89 -1.04 -1.60
C LYS A 95 -1.03 0.14 -1.15
N ALA A 96 0.18 -0.13 -0.69
CA ALA A 96 1.11 0.89 -0.25
C ALA A 96 1.63 1.70 -1.45
N GLU A 97 1.87 1.09 -2.62
CA GLU A 97 2.25 1.80 -3.85
C GLU A 97 1.14 2.75 -4.30
N GLN A 98 -0.11 2.27 -4.35
CA GLN A 98 -1.28 3.10 -4.66
C GLN A 98 -1.46 4.26 -3.67
N THR A 99 -1.24 4.00 -2.38
CA THR A 99 -1.36 5.02 -1.32
C THR A 99 -0.25 6.05 -1.44
N ALA A 100 0.99 5.63 -1.73
CA ALA A 100 2.13 6.51 -1.96
C ALA A 100 1.91 7.42 -3.18
N ASP A 101 1.37 6.88 -4.27
CA ASP A 101 1.04 7.68 -5.46
C ASP A 101 -0.05 8.71 -5.20
N ARG A 102 -1.09 8.33 -4.43
CA ARG A 102 -2.15 9.27 -4.01
C ARG A 102 -1.61 10.36 -3.07
N LEU A 103 -0.73 10.02 -2.14
CA LEU A 103 -0.02 10.99 -1.29
C LEU A 103 0.82 11.96 -2.14
N GLU A 104 1.54 11.45 -3.13
CA GLU A 104 2.35 12.28 -4.03
C GLU A 104 1.48 13.22 -4.89
N GLN A 105 0.35 12.72 -5.38
CA GLN A 105 -0.62 13.53 -6.10
C GLN A 105 -1.19 14.64 -5.20
N LEU A 106 -1.71 14.28 -4.02
CA LEU A 106 -2.29 15.25 -3.09
C LEU A 106 -1.25 16.30 -2.68
N ALA A 107 0.00 15.89 -2.45
CA ALA A 107 1.08 16.81 -2.15
C ALA A 107 1.35 17.82 -3.27
N LYS A 108 1.36 17.37 -4.54
CA LYS A 108 1.53 18.26 -5.70
C LYS A 108 0.38 19.25 -5.82
N GLU A 109 -0.84 18.81 -5.50
CA GLU A 109 -1.99 19.70 -5.55
C GLU A 109 -2.02 20.70 -4.37
N GLU A 110 -1.62 20.27 -3.17
CA GLU A 110 -1.48 21.13 -1.99
C GLU A 110 -0.38 22.19 -2.22
N GLU A 111 0.73 21.82 -2.85
CA GLU A 111 1.80 22.75 -3.23
C GLU A 111 1.31 23.80 -4.25
N LYS A 112 0.55 23.38 -5.27
CA LYS A 112 -0.09 24.31 -6.22
C LYS A 112 -1.08 25.25 -5.51
N LEU A 113 -1.87 24.73 -4.58
CA LEU A 113 -2.80 25.54 -3.78
C LEU A 113 -2.03 26.55 -2.92
N ALA A 114 -0.89 26.15 -2.36
CA ALA A 114 -0.02 27.04 -1.61
C ALA A 114 0.52 28.20 -2.45
N ASP A 115 0.92 27.93 -3.69
CA ASP A 115 1.40 28.98 -4.59
C ASP A 115 0.28 29.94 -5.00
N LYS A 116 -0.92 29.42 -5.33
CA LYS A 116 -2.11 30.27 -5.57
C LYS A 116 -2.44 31.12 -4.35
N THR A 117 -2.34 30.54 -3.15
CA THR A 117 -2.62 31.23 -1.88
C THR A 117 -1.61 32.35 -1.64
N ALA A 118 -0.31 32.12 -1.87
CA ALA A 118 0.71 33.17 -1.80
C ALA A 118 0.50 34.28 -2.85
N GLN A 119 0.06 33.93 -4.06
CA GLN A 119 -0.28 34.92 -5.09
C GLN A 119 -1.48 35.79 -4.70
N ASN A 120 -2.43 35.25 -3.94
CA ASN A 120 -3.58 35.99 -3.46
C ASN A 120 -3.30 36.80 -2.17
N ASP A 121 -2.07 36.81 -1.64
CA ASP A 121 -1.76 37.60 -0.44
C ASP A 121 -1.83 39.10 -0.73
N LYS A 122 -2.39 39.86 0.22
CA LYS A 122 -2.58 41.31 0.11
C LYS A 122 -1.26 42.10 0.10
N ASN A 123 -0.18 41.53 0.62
CA ASN A 123 1.14 42.14 0.63
C ASN A 123 1.99 41.70 -0.57
N ASN A 124 1.46 40.85 -1.45
CA ASN A 124 2.16 40.45 -2.67
C ASN A 124 2.15 41.62 -3.67
N PRO A 125 3.33 42.13 -4.09
CA PRO A 125 3.42 43.29 -4.99
C PRO A 125 2.83 43.03 -6.39
N ASP A 126 2.77 41.75 -6.82
CA ASP A 126 2.21 41.36 -8.11
C ASP A 126 0.68 41.18 -8.06
N ASN A 127 0.07 41.26 -6.87
CA ASN A 127 -1.36 41.08 -6.70
C ASN A 127 -2.12 42.38 -7.02
N GLN A 128 -2.67 42.45 -8.24
CA GLN A 128 -3.46 43.60 -8.73
C GLN A 128 -4.97 43.47 -8.44
N LYS A 129 -5.41 42.42 -7.71
CA LYS A 129 -6.84 42.19 -7.42
C LYS A 129 -7.36 43.23 -6.43
N THR A 130 -8.61 43.68 -6.64
CA THR A 130 -9.31 44.52 -5.66
C THR A 130 -9.60 43.74 -4.37
N ASN A 131 -9.90 44.42 -3.27
CA ASN A 131 -10.26 43.76 -2.00
C ASN A 131 -11.43 42.77 -2.15
N GLU A 132 -12.44 43.10 -2.97
CA GLU A 132 -13.57 42.21 -3.26
C GLU A 132 -13.14 40.96 -4.03
N GLN A 133 -12.30 41.12 -5.06
CA GLN A 133 -11.74 40.02 -5.83
C GLN A 133 -10.84 39.12 -4.98
N GLN A 134 -10.01 39.69 -4.10
CA GLN A 134 -9.16 38.93 -3.18
C GLN A 134 -10.00 38.10 -2.21
N LYS A 135 -11.09 38.67 -1.67
CA LYS A 135 -12.00 37.97 -0.76
C LYS A 135 -12.72 36.82 -1.45
N ALA A 136 -13.21 37.05 -2.68
CA ALA A 136 -13.85 36.01 -3.49
C ALA A 136 -12.87 34.88 -3.83
N GLU A 137 -11.63 35.21 -4.20
CA GLU A 137 -10.58 34.21 -4.42
C GLU A 137 -10.26 33.44 -3.13
N ASN A 138 -10.16 34.14 -2.00
CA ASN A 138 -9.83 33.50 -0.74
C ASN A 138 -10.91 32.49 -0.30
N GLN A 139 -12.18 32.74 -0.62
CA GLN A 139 -13.26 31.77 -0.42
C GLN A 139 -13.08 30.52 -1.29
N LYS A 140 -12.65 30.68 -2.55
CA LYS A 140 -12.34 29.53 -3.42
C LYS A 140 -11.15 28.73 -2.91
N LEU A 141 -10.09 29.41 -2.48
CA LEU A 141 -8.91 28.77 -1.88
C LEU A 141 -9.28 27.98 -0.62
N ALA A 142 -10.14 28.54 0.23
CA ALA A 142 -10.66 27.84 1.41
C ALA A 142 -11.46 26.59 1.04
N GLN A 143 -12.28 26.65 -0.02
CA GLN A 143 -13.01 25.49 -0.50
C GLN A 143 -12.10 24.43 -1.13
N GLU A 144 -11.09 24.84 -1.92
CA GLU A 144 -10.05 23.92 -2.43
C GLU A 144 -9.29 23.24 -1.28
N GLN A 145 -8.94 23.98 -0.22
CA GLN A 145 -8.28 23.43 0.96
C GLN A 145 -9.15 22.40 1.68
N ALA A 146 -10.45 22.69 1.86
CA ALA A 146 -11.37 21.78 2.54
C ALA A 146 -11.53 20.45 1.77
N ASN A 147 -11.60 20.52 0.44
CA ASN A 147 -11.63 19.32 -0.40
C ASN A 147 -10.34 18.49 -0.23
N LYS A 148 -9.17 19.15 -0.24
CA LYS A 148 -7.88 18.46 -0.03
C LYS A 148 -7.76 17.82 1.35
N ARG A 149 -8.32 18.48 2.37
CA ARG A 149 -8.39 17.92 3.72
C ARG A 149 -9.27 16.67 3.75
N GLN A 150 -10.38 16.64 3.00
CA GLN A 150 -11.20 15.42 2.85
C GLN A 150 -10.42 14.31 2.12
N ASP A 151 -9.72 14.63 1.04
CA ASP A 151 -8.89 13.66 0.32
C ASP A 151 -7.80 13.07 1.24
N PHE A 152 -7.23 13.89 2.14
CA PHE A 152 -6.29 13.43 3.15
C PHE A 152 -6.95 12.55 4.21
N GLU A 153 -8.17 12.84 4.66
CA GLU A 153 -8.91 11.97 5.59
C GLU A 153 -9.20 10.58 5.00
N ASP A 154 -9.44 10.50 3.70
CA ASP A 154 -9.56 9.20 3.03
C ASP A 154 -8.21 8.48 2.95
N LEU A 155 -7.12 9.20 2.65
CA LEU A 155 -5.76 8.65 2.74
C LEU A 155 -5.39 8.18 4.16
N LYS A 156 -5.86 8.86 5.21
CA LYS A 156 -5.64 8.44 6.60
C LYS A 156 -6.27 7.08 6.88
N LYS A 157 -7.39 6.73 6.23
CA LYS A 157 -8.00 5.39 6.31
C LYS A 157 -7.14 4.36 5.59
N ASP A 158 -6.66 4.68 4.39
CA ASP A 158 -5.76 3.78 3.64
C ASP A 158 -4.47 3.49 4.42
N LEU A 159 -3.88 4.51 5.04
CA LEU A 159 -2.71 4.37 5.93
C LEU A 159 -3.02 3.53 7.18
N ALA A 160 -4.21 3.67 7.76
CA ALA A 160 -4.63 2.88 8.91
C ALA A 160 -4.82 1.39 8.56
N ASP A 161 -5.41 1.12 7.39
CA ASP A 161 -5.54 -0.24 6.87
C ASP A 161 -4.19 -0.87 6.57
N LEU A 162 -3.27 -0.13 5.93
CA LEU A 162 -1.91 -0.59 5.66
C LEU A 162 -1.17 -0.93 6.95
N LYS A 163 -1.29 -0.08 7.97
CA LYS A 163 -0.76 -0.37 9.30
C LYS A 163 -1.36 -1.63 9.93
N GLN A 164 -2.65 -1.91 9.69
CA GLN A 164 -3.24 -3.17 10.16
C GLN A 164 -2.66 -4.37 9.40
N GLN A 165 -2.49 -4.26 8.08
CA GLN A 165 -1.87 -5.31 7.27
C GLN A 165 -0.41 -5.55 7.67
N ASP A 166 0.34 -4.49 7.98
CA ASP A 166 1.71 -4.58 8.48
C ASP A 166 1.79 -5.35 9.80
N LYS A 167 0.86 -5.11 10.73
CA LYS A 167 0.75 -5.90 11.97
C LYS A 167 0.49 -7.38 11.72
N GLU A 168 -0.33 -7.71 10.73
CA GLU A 168 -0.58 -9.10 10.33
C GLU A 168 0.64 -9.77 9.69
N LEU A 169 1.58 -8.95 9.20
CA LEU A 169 2.88 -9.32 8.64
C LEU A 169 4.03 -9.18 9.66
N GLY A 170 3.72 -8.95 10.94
CA GLY A 170 4.73 -8.89 12.00
C GLY A 170 5.44 -7.53 12.15
N ASP A 171 4.82 -6.43 11.69
CA ASP A 171 5.34 -5.06 11.76
C ASP A 171 6.68 -4.86 11.03
N GLN A 172 6.93 -5.65 9.99
CA GLN A 172 8.19 -5.63 9.23
C GLN A 172 8.28 -4.49 8.20
N ASN A 173 7.16 -3.86 7.83
CA ASN A 173 7.12 -2.82 6.80
C ASN A 173 7.18 -1.39 7.36
N GLY A 174 7.37 -1.22 8.67
CA GLY A 174 7.63 0.08 9.29
C GLY A 174 6.51 1.12 9.14
N MET A 175 5.25 0.71 8.98
CA MET A 175 4.11 1.65 8.87
C MET A 175 3.92 2.49 10.13
N ASP A 176 4.34 1.98 11.28
CA ASP A 176 4.22 2.67 12.57
C ASP A 176 5.08 3.95 12.65
N GLU A 177 6.16 4.03 11.88
CA GLU A 177 7.07 5.19 11.82
C GLU A 177 6.47 6.39 11.07
N GLN A 178 5.35 6.18 10.35
CA GLN A 178 4.70 7.22 9.54
C GLN A 178 3.68 8.04 10.33
N LYS A 179 3.24 7.57 11.51
CA LYS A 179 2.24 8.28 12.36
C LYS A 179 2.60 9.73 12.67
N PRO A 180 3.85 10.09 13.01
CA PRO A 180 4.19 11.47 13.31
C PRO A 180 4.01 12.38 12.10
N ASP A 181 4.45 11.92 10.92
CA ASP A 181 4.31 12.67 9.67
C ASP A 181 2.81 12.82 9.31
N GLN A 182 1.99 11.76 9.49
CA GLN A 182 0.53 11.80 9.28
C GLN A 182 -0.18 12.83 10.18
N GLN A 183 0.12 12.81 11.49
CA GLN A 183 -0.47 13.76 12.45
C GLN A 183 -0.06 15.20 12.16
N GLN A 184 1.21 15.42 11.81
CA GLN A 184 1.70 16.75 11.48
C GLN A 184 1.11 17.26 10.16
N THR A 185 0.89 16.41 9.16
CA THR A 185 0.17 16.80 7.94
C THR A 185 -1.25 17.26 8.25
N ASP A 186 -2.01 16.53 9.08
CA ASP A 186 -3.38 16.92 9.47
C ASP A 186 -3.39 18.29 10.17
N GLN A 187 -2.45 18.50 11.10
CA GLN A 187 -2.27 19.78 11.79
C GLN A 187 -1.92 20.92 10.82
N ASP A 188 -1.00 20.70 9.90
CA ASP A 188 -0.59 21.70 8.91
C ASP A 188 -1.75 22.06 7.97
N MET A 189 -2.56 21.08 7.54
CA MET A 189 -3.74 21.33 6.71
C MET A 189 -4.84 22.08 7.48
N GLU A 190 -5.10 21.73 8.75
CA GLU A 190 -6.05 22.44 9.60
C GLU A 190 -5.60 23.90 9.84
N GLN A 191 -4.30 24.11 10.10
CA GLN A 191 -3.74 25.46 10.23
C GLN A 191 -3.89 26.26 8.94
N GLY A 192 -3.69 25.63 7.78
CA GLY A 192 -3.96 26.22 6.46
C GLY A 192 -5.40 26.73 6.32
N GLU A 193 -6.39 25.90 6.64
CA GLU A 193 -7.82 26.28 6.64
C GLU A 193 -8.12 27.45 7.58
N GLN A 194 -7.62 27.38 8.82
CA GLN A 194 -7.86 28.42 9.82
C GLN A 194 -7.22 29.76 9.40
N GLN A 195 -6.04 29.72 8.79
CA GLN A 195 -5.34 30.92 8.32
C GLN A 195 -6.00 31.50 7.08
N LEU A 196 -6.47 30.67 6.13
CA LEU A 196 -7.31 31.12 5.01
C LEU A 196 -8.57 31.81 5.49
N SER A 197 -9.27 31.23 6.47
CA SER A 197 -10.48 31.82 7.07
C SER A 197 -10.23 33.21 7.69
N LYS A 198 -9.01 33.45 8.16
CA LYS A 198 -8.55 34.74 8.71
C LYS A 198 -7.95 35.68 7.67
N ASN A 199 -7.98 35.33 6.38
CA ASN A 199 -7.31 36.02 5.27
C ASN A 199 -5.79 36.22 5.52
N GLN A 200 -5.15 35.27 6.20
CA GLN A 200 -3.71 35.25 6.47
C GLN A 200 -2.98 34.41 5.42
N ASN A 201 -3.10 34.80 4.15
CA ASN A 201 -2.72 33.98 3.00
C ASN A 201 -1.24 33.59 2.99
N GLN A 202 -0.33 34.50 3.40
CA GLN A 202 1.09 34.15 3.55
C GLN A 202 1.33 33.01 4.54
N LYS A 203 0.64 33.01 5.69
CA LYS A 203 0.76 31.92 6.67
C LYS A 203 0.11 30.65 6.14
N ALA A 204 -1.07 30.77 5.53
CA ALA A 204 -1.79 29.62 4.98
C ALA A 204 -0.93 28.88 3.95
N SER A 205 -0.28 29.63 3.05
CA SER A 205 0.67 29.08 2.07
C SER A 205 1.84 28.33 2.72
N GLN A 206 2.37 28.82 3.84
CA GLN A 206 3.43 28.11 4.57
C GLN A 206 2.95 26.79 5.18
N SER A 207 1.75 26.78 5.76
CA SER A 207 1.14 25.57 6.32
C SER A 207 0.84 24.55 5.22
N GLN A 208 0.26 24.99 4.09
CA GLN A 208 0.02 24.16 2.90
C GLN A 208 1.32 23.57 2.32
N LYS A 209 2.40 24.36 2.22
CA LYS A 209 3.72 23.86 1.79
C LYS A 209 4.28 22.81 2.75
N SER A 210 4.11 23.04 4.06
CA SER A 210 4.56 22.09 5.09
C SER A 210 3.81 20.77 4.98
N ALA A 211 2.48 20.82 4.85
CA ALA A 211 1.65 19.65 4.59
C ALA A 211 2.08 18.90 3.32
N ALA A 212 2.29 19.61 2.21
CA ALA A 212 2.76 19.04 0.95
C ALA A 212 4.11 18.33 1.08
N GLN A 213 5.09 18.95 1.76
CA GLN A 213 6.41 18.36 1.98
C GLN A 213 6.34 17.07 2.82
N ARG A 214 5.50 17.04 3.86
CA ARG A 214 5.28 15.85 4.68
C ARG A 214 4.59 14.73 3.90
N MET A 215 3.60 15.06 3.09
CA MET A 215 2.96 14.07 2.20
C MET A 215 3.96 13.45 1.22
N LYS A 216 4.84 14.26 0.60
CA LYS A 216 5.95 13.75 -0.23
C LYS A 216 6.89 12.83 0.56
N LYS A 217 7.24 13.21 1.80
CA LYS A 217 8.10 12.41 2.67
C LYS A 217 7.45 11.07 3.03
N MET A 218 6.15 11.05 3.34
CA MET A 218 5.41 9.81 3.58
C MET A 218 5.40 8.92 2.33
N ALA A 219 5.08 9.48 1.16
CA ALA A 219 5.11 8.74 -0.10
C ALA A 219 6.49 8.15 -0.40
N GLN A 220 7.56 8.93 -0.18
CA GLN A 220 8.93 8.46 -0.40
C GLN A 220 9.29 7.32 0.54
N LYS A 221 9.01 7.45 1.85
CA LYS A 221 9.25 6.38 2.82
C LYS A 221 8.54 5.07 2.44
N MET A 222 7.30 5.15 1.96
CA MET A 222 6.56 3.97 1.50
C MET A 222 7.24 3.31 0.30
N LYS A 223 7.73 4.11 -0.67
CA LYS A 223 8.43 3.61 -1.86
C LYS A 223 9.81 3.02 -1.51
N ASP A 224 10.54 3.63 -0.58
CA ASP A 224 11.85 3.17 -0.13
C ASP A 224 11.73 1.82 0.62
N GLN A 225 10.76 1.70 1.53
CA GLN A 225 10.51 0.45 2.27
C GLN A 225 10.17 -0.73 1.35
N MET A 226 9.52 -0.49 0.21
CA MET A 226 9.26 -1.54 -0.79
C MET A 226 10.51 -1.96 -1.56
N SER A 227 11.49 -1.06 -1.68
CA SER A 227 12.70 -1.28 -2.48
C SER A 227 13.79 -2.00 -1.67
N ASP A 228 13.81 -1.81 -0.35
CA ASP A 228 14.79 -2.42 0.55
C ASP A 228 14.55 -3.93 0.80
N ASP A 229 13.33 -4.45 0.58
CA ASP A 229 13.01 -5.89 0.65
C ASP A 229 13.53 -6.72 -0.56
N ALA A 230 14.27 -6.08 -1.48
CA ALA A 230 14.83 -6.70 -2.68
C ALA A 230 16.34 -7.05 -2.59
N GLU A 231 17.02 -6.71 -1.48
CA GLU A 231 18.42 -7.10 -1.18
C GLU A 231 18.51 -8.25 -0.17
#